data_AF-A0A7S1ZTH1-F1
#
_entry.id   AF-A0A7S1ZTH1-F1
#
_cell.length_a   1.000
_cell.length_b   1.000
_cell.length_c   1.000
_cell.angle_alpha   90.00
_cell.angle_beta   90.00
_cell.angle_gamma   90.00
#
_symmetry.space_group_name_H-M   'P 1'
#
loop_
_entity.id
_entity.type
_entity.pdbx_description
1 polymer ?
#
loop_
_entity_poly.entity_id
_entity_poly.type
_entity_poly.pdbx_seq_one_letter_code
_entity_poly.pdbx_strand_id
1 'polypeptide(L)'
;VSRIVDCFELKDRLFMVTDVCAGGDLNSRDPYPQSDARRILRMVLSAVSHMHSKNVVHRDLKYENVMFVSSYPESQVRIIDFGSSKLFRPNDYLQTVVGSIPYMAPQVFNSKYTAQADLWSVGVLAYMLLSSQLPFVGDSRDEIIEKIRAGRYNIQGRRWKCVSQPSKDLVSGLLHTCEDVRL
;
A
#
# COMPACT_ATOMS: atom_id res chain seq x y z
N VAL A 1 2.49 0.23 -12.91
CA VAL A 1 1.69 1.40 -12.48
C VAL A 1 0.74 1.79 -13.61
N SER A 2 -0.35 2.52 -13.34
CA SER A 2 -1.22 3.04 -14.41
C SER A 2 -0.49 4.05 -15.28
N ARG A 3 -0.81 4.06 -16.58
CA ARG A 3 -0.19 4.95 -17.57
C ARG A 3 -1.16 6.09 -17.87
N ILE A 4 -0.64 7.31 -17.84
CA ILE A 4 -1.34 8.48 -18.39
C ILE A 4 -1.14 8.45 -19.91
N VAL A 5 -2.25 8.39 -20.64
CA VAL A 5 -2.32 8.42 -22.10
C VAL A 5 -2.32 9.86 -22.59
N ASP A 6 -3.10 10.71 -21.93
CA ASP A 6 -3.23 12.13 -22.29
C ASP A 6 -3.65 12.96 -21.08
N CYS A 7 -3.42 14.27 -21.14
CA CYS A 7 -3.85 15.22 -20.12
C CYS A 7 -4.24 16.56 -20.75
N PHE A 8 -5.42 17.05 -20.40
CA PHE A 8 -5.93 18.32 -20.92
C PHE A 8 -6.55 19.16 -19.81
N GLU A 9 -6.45 20.47 -19.97
CA GLU A 9 -6.97 21.47 -19.06
C GLU A 9 -8.10 22.26 -19.75
N LEU A 10 -9.23 22.42 -19.06
CA LEU A 10 -10.35 23.21 -19.57
C LEU A 10 -11.09 23.89 -18.41
N LYS A 11 -11.17 25.22 -18.45
CA LYS A 11 -11.97 26.04 -17.52
C LYS A 11 -11.73 25.64 -16.06
N ASP A 12 -10.46 25.63 -15.65
CA ASP A 12 -9.99 25.31 -14.30
C ASP A 12 -10.19 23.84 -13.87
N ARG A 13 -10.38 22.93 -14.83
CA ARG A 13 -10.43 21.48 -14.57
C ARG A 13 -9.32 20.77 -15.31
N LEU A 14 -8.63 19.89 -14.58
CA LEU A 14 -7.67 18.96 -15.13
C LEU A 14 -8.35 17.64 -15.45
N PHE A 15 -8.23 17.18 -16.69
CA PHE A 15 -8.69 15.88 -17.13
C PHE A 15 -7.47 15.01 -17.46
N MET A 16 -7.44 13.81 -16.90
CA MET A 16 -6.38 12.83 -17.15
C MET A 16 -7.00 11.60 -17.80
N VAL A 17 -6.52 11.25 -18.99
CA VAL A 17 -6.87 10.01 -19.68
C VAL A 17 -5.86 8.97 -19.30
N THR A 18 -6.30 7.88 -18.69
CA THR A 18 -5.43 6.77 -18.29
C THR A 18 -5.87 5.47 -18.93
N ASP A 19 -4.98 4.48 -18.93
CA ASP A 19 -5.39 3.12 -19.27
C ASP A 19 -6.54 2.66 -18.35
N VAL A 20 -7.54 2.00 -18.93
CA VAL A 20 -8.69 1.47 -18.19
C VAL A 20 -8.29 0.23 -17.39
N CYS A 21 -8.67 0.18 -16.11
CA CYS A 21 -8.59 -1.00 -15.26
C CYS A 21 -10.01 -1.49 -14.95
N ALA A 22 -10.51 -2.43 -15.74
CA ALA A 22 -11.91 -2.86 -15.71
C ALA A 22 -12.20 -3.97 -14.70
N GLY A 23 -11.20 -4.35 -13.89
CA GLY A 23 -11.31 -5.49 -12.99
C GLY A 23 -11.83 -5.17 -11.58
N GLY A 24 -11.99 -3.90 -11.21
CA GLY A 24 -12.21 -3.50 -9.83
C GLY A 24 -10.92 -3.48 -9.01
N ASP A 25 -11.01 -2.92 -7.81
CA ASP A 25 -9.90 -2.78 -6.86
C ASP A 25 -9.69 -4.03 -5.98
N LEU A 26 -8.66 -4.03 -5.13
CA LEU A 26 -8.41 -5.15 -4.22
C LEU A 26 -9.53 -5.39 -3.21
N ASN A 27 -10.27 -4.36 -2.82
CA ASN A 27 -11.37 -4.49 -1.87
C ASN A 27 -12.56 -5.23 -2.50
N SER A 28 -12.84 -4.94 -3.77
CA SER A 28 -13.96 -5.52 -4.52
C SER A 28 -13.84 -7.03 -4.78
N ARG A 29 -12.63 -7.61 -4.66
CA ARG A 29 -12.38 -9.04 -4.89
C ARG A 29 -11.88 -9.81 -3.67
N ASP A 30 -11.83 -9.19 -2.50
CA ASP A 30 -11.52 -9.89 -1.25
C ASP A 30 -12.66 -10.89 -0.91
N PRO A 31 -12.40 -12.10 -0.39
CA PRO A 31 -11.12 -12.65 0.06
C PRO A 31 -10.27 -13.33 -1.02
N TYR A 32 -8.96 -13.41 -0.77
CA TYR A 32 -8.00 -14.04 -1.69
C TYR A 32 -7.47 -15.40 -1.21
N PRO A 33 -7.31 -16.38 -2.10
CA PRO A 33 -6.45 -17.53 -1.86
C PRO A 33 -5.00 -17.10 -1.62
N GLN A 34 -4.26 -17.84 -0.79
CA GLN A 34 -2.86 -17.50 -0.46
C GLN A 34 -1.95 -17.43 -1.70
N SER A 35 -2.22 -18.27 -2.72
CA SER A 35 -1.51 -18.24 -4.01
C SER A 35 -1.70 -16.90 -4.74
N ASP A 36 -2.92 -16.36 -4.74
CA ASP A 36 -3.23 -15.07 -5.34
C ASP A 36 -2.67 -13.91 -4.53
N ALA A 37 -2.77 -13.96 -3.20
CA ALA A 37 -2.15 -12.97 -2.32
C ALA A 37 -0.65 -12.80 -2.61
N ARG A 38 0.08 -13.91 -2.77
CA ARG A 38 1.50 -13.90 -3.14
C ARG A 38 1.75 -13.28 -4.51
N ARG A 39 0.94 -13.64 -5.51
CA ARG A 39 1.05 -13.12 -6.88
C ARG A 39 0.79 -11.62 -6.93
N ILE A 40 -0.29 -11.16 -6.30
CA ILE A 40 -0.67 -9.75 -6.17
C ILE A 40 0.43 -8.97 -5.48
N LEU A 41 0.89 -9.44 -4.32
CA LEU A 41 1.92 -8.74 -3.53
C LEU A 41 3.24 -8.59 -4.32
N ARG A 42 3.63 -9.59 -5.11
CA ARG A 42 4.80 -9.50 -5.99
C ARG A 42 4.63 -8.39 -7.05
N MET A 43 3.45 -8.26 -7.65
CA MET A 43 3.17 -7.22 -8.63
C MET A 43 3.16 -5.82 -7.98
N VAL A 44 2.59 -5.70 -6.78
CA VAL A 44 2.60 -4.46 -6.00
C VAL A 44 4.04 -4.04 -5.65
N LEU A 45 4.84 -4.95 -5.09
CA LEU A 45 6.25 -4.69 -4.77
C LEU A 45 7.07 -4.32 -6.01
N SER A 46 6.85 -5.00 -7.13
CA SER A 46 7.49 -4.64 -8.41
C SER A 46 7.12 -3.23 -8.87
N ALA A 47 5.85 -2.85 -8.76
CA ALA A 47 5.39 -1.50 -9.09
C ALA A 47 5.98 -0.44 -8.13
N VAL A 48 6.05 -0.71 -6.83
CA VAL A 48 6.68 0.17 -5.83
C VAL A 48 8.17 0.34 -6.09
N SER A 49 8.89 -0.77 -6.31
CA SER A 49 10.30 -0.75 -6.69
C SER A 49 10.54 0.09 -7.94
N HIS A 50 9.68 -0.04 -8.96
CA HIS A 50 9.74 0.79 -10.16
C HIS A 50 9.56 2.28 -9.84
N MET A 51 8.56 2.66 -9.05
CA MET A 51 8.34 4.06 -8.63
C MET A 51 9.55 4.62 -7.87
N HIS A 52 10.05 3.88 -6.90
CA HIS A 52 11.18 4.29 -6.07
C HIS A 52 12.47 4.42 -6.90
N SER A 53 12.69 3.55 -7.89
CA SER A 53 13.82 3.67 -8.84
C SER A 53 13.77 4.94 -9.70
N LYS A 54 12.60 5.56 -9.81
CA LYS A 54 12.37 6.84 -10.49
C LYS A 54 12.24 8.00 -9.50
N ASN A 55 12.62 7.80 -8.24
CA ASN A 55 12.52 8.77 -7.17
C ASN A 55 11.09 9.27 -6.92
N VAL A 56 10.07 8.43 -7.15
CA VAL A 56 8.66 8.72 -6.86
C VAL A 56 8.22 7.91 -5.65
N VAL A 57 7.68 8.58 -4.63
CA VAL A 57 6.99 7.93 -3.49
C VAL A 57 5.47 8.10 -3.67
N HIS A 58 4.69 7.05 -3.40
CA HIS A 58 3.24 7.06 -3.64
C HIS A 58 2.45 7.72 -2.49
N ARG A 59 2.78 7.35 -1.23
CA ARG A 59 2.23 7.90 0.02
C ARG A 59 0.76 7.62 0.33
N ASP A 60 0.00 7.03 -0.58
CA ASP A 60 -1.39 6.57 -0.32
C ASP A 60 -1.67 5.17 -0.89
N LEU A 61 -0.80 4.20 -0.62
CA LEU A 61 -1.05 2.81 -1.04
C LEU A 61 -2.10 2.16 -0.13
N LYS A 62 -3.20 1.74 -0.72
CA LYS A 62 -4.36 1.11 -0.08
C LYS A 62 -5.08 0.19 -1.07
N TYR A 63 -6.03 -0.62 -0.61
CA TYR A 63 -6.75 -1.58 -1.46
C TYR A 63 -7.41 -0.91 -2.66
N GLU A 64 -8.01 0.27 -2.45
CA GLU A 64 -8.73 1.06 -3.44
C GLU A 64 -7.79 1.59 -4.54
N ASN A 65 -6.51 1.79 -4.22
CA ASN A 65 -5.51 2.31 -5.15
C ASN A 65 -4.73 1.21 -5.89
N VAL A 66 -5.16 -0.05 -5.78
CA VAL A 66 -4.59 -1.19 -6.52
C VAL A 66 -5.72 -1.86 -7.31
N MET A 67 -5.75 -1.62 -8.63
CA MET A 67 -6.82 -2.11 -9.50
C MET A 67 -6.39 -3.24 -10.42
N PHE A 68 -7.28 -4.18 -10.66
CA PHE A 68 -7.09 -5.22 -11.67
C PHE A 68 -7.35 -4.66 -13.07
N VAL A 69 -6.48 -5.02 -14.02
CA VAL A 69 -6.59 -4.57 -15.42
C VAL A 69 -7.88 -5.07 -16.08
N SER A 70 -8.32 -6.29 -15.74
CA SER A 70 -9.48 -6.97 -16.32
C SER A 70 -10.16 -7.87 -15.30
N SER A 71 -11.38 -8.34 -15.60
CA SER A 71 -12.18 -9.24 -14.76
C SER A 71 -11.63 -10.66 -14.63
N TYR A 72 -10.60 -11.03 -15.38
CA TYR A 72 -10.02 -12.38 -15.33
C TYR A 72 -9.40 -12.68 -13.94
N PRO A 73 -9.49 -13.93 -13.45
CA PRO A 73 -8.94 -14.31 -12.13
C PRO A 73 -7.44 -14.00 -11.97
N GLU A 74 -6.66 -14.31 -13.01
CA GLU A 74 -5.20 -14.09 -13.01
C GLU A 74 -4.79 -12.72 -13.53
N SER A 75 -5.72 -11.77 -13.61
CA SER A 75 -5.44 -10.44 -14.12
C SER A 75 -4.30 -9.75 -13.37
N GLN A 76 -3.53 -8.94 -14.10
CA GLN A 76 -2.49 -8.10 -13.54
C GLN A 76 -3.12 -6.98 -12.69
N VAL A 77 -2.37 -6.49 -11.71
CA VAL A 77 -2.77 -5.30 -10.93
C VAL A 77 -1.93 -4.09 -11.33
N ARG A 78 -2.52 -2.90 -11.18
CA ARG A 78 -1.86 -1.61 -11.38
C ARG A 78 -2.15 -0.71 -10.18
N ILE A 79 -1.11 -0.07 -9.68
CA ILE A 79 -1.24 1.05 -8.75
C ILE A 79 -1.77 2.26 -9.52
N ILE A 80 -2.80 2.89 -8.98
CA ILE A 80 -3.48 4.09 -9.49
C ILE A 80 -3.40 5.22 -8.45
N ASP A 81 -3.91 6.39 -8.81
CA ASP A 81 -4.05 7.57 -7.95
C ASP A 81 -2.74 8.08 -7.32
N PHE A 82 -2.02 8.85 -8.14
CA PHE A 82 -0.78 9.52 -7.75
C PHE A 82 -1.02 10.92 -7.14
N GLY A 83 -2.25 11.26 -6.73
CA GLY A 83 -2.59 12.59 -6.21
C GLY A 83 -1.85 12.94 -4.92
N SER A 84 -1.48 11.94 -4.12
CA SER A 84 -0.61 12.09 -2.95
C SER A 84 0.87 11.84 -3.24
N SER A 85 1.27 11.50 -4.46
CA SER A 85 2.66 11.14 -4.76
C SER A 85 3.61 12.35 -4.67
N LYS A 86 4.91 12.08 -4.56
CA LYS A 86 5.94 13.14 -4.57
C LYS A 86 7.26 12.64 -5.12
N LEU A 87 7.98 13.51 -5.83
CA LEU A 87 9.38 13.30 -6.14
C LEU A 87 10.24 13.48 -4.88
N PHE A 88 11.11 12.54 -4.59
CA PHE A 88 12.09 12.63 -3.52
C PHE A 88 13.51 12.63 -4.09
N ARG A 89 14.52 12.89 -3.26
CA ARG A 89 15.90 12.55 -3.57
C ARG A 89 16.38 11.49 -2.58
N PRO A 90 17.32 10.62 -2.95
CA PRO A 90 17.92 9.71 -2.00
C PRO A 90 18.38 10.47 -0.74
N ASN A 91 17.99 9.96 0.43
CA ASN A 91 18.25 10.55 1.76
C ASN A 91 17.45 11.81 2.14
N ASP A 92 16.54 12.31 1.29
CA ASP A 92 15.64 13.41 1.68
C ASP A 92 14.48 12.90 2.56
N TYR A 93 14.13 13.71 3.57
CA TYR A 93 12.94 13.51 4.37
C TYR A 93 11.72 14.22 3.76
N LEU A 94 10.59 13.52 3.79
CA LEU A 94 9.27 14.04 3.46
C LEU A 94 8.62 14.64 4.71
N GLN A 95 8.00 15.82 4.56
CA GLN A 95 7.55 16.65 5.68
C GLN A 95 6.03 16.84 5.78
N THR A 96 5.26 16.32 4.83
CA THR A 96 3.79 16.47 4.83
C THR A 96 3.12 15.19 5.31
N VAL A 97 2.15 15.32 6.21
CA VAL A 97 1.30 14.20 6.65
C VAL A 97 0.18 14.01 5.63
N VAL A 98 0.27 12.98 4.79
CA VAL A 98 -0.72 12.65 3.76
C VAL A 98 -0.92 11.13 3.69
N GLY A 99 -2.06 10.71 3.15
CA GLY A 99 -2.43 9.31 2.99
C GLY A 99 -3.58 8.88 3.90
N SER A 100 -3.96 7.61 3.76
CA SER A 100 -5.07 7.00 4.48
C SER A 100 -4.57 6.34 5.77
N ILE A 101 -5.01 6.86 6.92
CA ILE A 101 -4.46 6.56 8.26
C ILE A 101 -4.19 5.08 8.53
N PRO A 102 -5.10 4.12 8.25
CA PRO A 102 -4.85 2.70 8.53
C PRO A 102 -3.63 2.11 7.79
N TYR A 103 -3.19 2.76 6.71
CA TYR A 103 -2.09 2.35 5.84
C TYR A 103 -0.82 3.18 6.06
N MET A 104 -0.88 4.25 6.85
CA MET A 104 0.23 5.17 7.05
C MET A 104 1.29 4.58 7.98
N ALA A 105 2.55 4.75 7.62
CA ALA A 105 3.67 4.39 8.47
C ALA A 105 3.77 5.28 9.71
N PRO A 106 4.23 4.78 10.87
CA PRO A 106 4.25 5.53 12.11
C PRO A 106 5.05 6.83 12.02
N GLN A 107 6.14 6.84 11.24
CA GLN A 107 6.99 8.02 11.06
C GLN A 107 6.32 9.15 10.26
N VAL A 108 5.27 8.84 9.47
CA VAL A 108 4.56 9.85 8.68
C VAL A 108 3.90 10.89 9.59
N PHE A 109 3.41 10.47 10.76
CA PHE A 109 2.79 11.36 11.76
C PHE A 109 3.78 12.35 12.38
N ASN A 110 5.08 12.14 12.21
CA ASN A 110 6.14 13.02 12.70
C ASN A 110 6.67 13.95 11.60
N SER A 111 6.10 13.93 10.39
CA SER A 111 6.57 14.74 9.26
C SER A 111 8.07 14.56 8.97
N LYS A 112 8.59 13.36 9.20
CA LYS A 112 9.99 13.01 8.94
C LYS A 112 10.06 11.54 8.56
N TYR A 113 10.04 11.27 7.26
CA TYR A 113 10.01 9.91 6.73
C TYR A 113 10.60 9.84 5.32
N THR A 114 11.01 8.65 4.90
CA THR A 114 11.55 8.39 3.56
C THR A 114 10.55 7.62 2.70
N ALA A 115 10.96 7.19 1.50
CA ALA A 115 10.17 6.30 0.64
C ALA A 115 9.80 4.96 1.30
N GLN A 116 10.47 4.59 2.41
CA GLN A 116 10.14 3.43 3.24
C GLN A 116 8.69 3.45 3.77
N ALA A 117 8.03 4.62 3.79
CA ALA A 117 6.62 4.71 4.14
C ALA A 117 5.72 3.86 3.22
N ASP A 118 6.04 3.77 1.92
CA ASP A 118 5.29 2.91 1.00
C ASP A 118 5.44 1.42 1.35
N LEU A 119 6.60 0.97 1.82
CA LEU A 119 6.81 -0.42 2.22
C LEU A 119 5.98 -0.80 3.45
N TRP A 120 5.79 0.12 4.39
CA TRP A 120 4.84 -0.09 5.49
C TRP A 120 3.41 -0.27 4.97
N SER A 121 2.97 0.61 4.06
CA SER A 121 1.65 0.48 3.45
C SER A 121 1.51 -0.85 2.71
N VAL A 122 2.56 -1.32 2.01
CA VAL A 122 2.59 -2.67 1.42
C VAL A 122 2.51 -3.77 2.48
N GLY A 123 3.10 -3.59 3.66
CA GLY A 123 2.92 -4.48 4.81
C GLY A 123 1.47 -4.57 5.27
N VAL A 124 0.76 -3.43 5.31
CA VAL A 124 -0.68 -3.39 5.61
C VAL A 124 -1.48 -4.12 4.53
N LEU A 125 -1.18 -3.89 3.24
CA LEU A 125 -1.77 -4.63 2.12
C LEU A 125 -1.52 -6.13 2.24
N ALA A 126 -0.29 -6.55 2.56
CA ALA A 126 0.07 -7.97 2.71
C ALA A 126 -0.69 -8.63 3.87
N TYR A 127 -0.81 -7.93 5.00
CA TYR A 127 -1.60 -8.39 6.14
C TYR A 127 -3.07 -8.58 5.75
N MET A 128 -3.65 -7.61 5.04
CA MET A 128 -5.02 -7.69 4.56
C MET A 128 -5.20 -8.80 3.52
N LEU A 129 -4.28 -8.99 2.57
CA LEU A 129 -4.40 -10.01 1.53
C LEU A 129 -4.41 -11.43 2.12
N LEU A 130 -3.74 -11.62 3.25
CA LEU A 130 -3.62 -12.93 3.92
C LEU A 130 -4.73 -13.19 4.93
N SER A 131 -5.36 -12.14 5.46
CA SER A 131 -6.28 -12.26 6.59
C SER A 131 -7.62 -11.56 6.38
N SER A 132 -7.83 -10.77 5.34
CA SER A 132 -9.02 -9.95 5.12
C SER A 132 -9.39 -9.07 6.33
N GLN A 133 -8.38 -8.62 7.10
CA GLN A 133 -8.52 -7.72 8.24
C GLN A 133 -7.45 -6.65 8.18
N LEU A 134 -7.70 -5.48 8.78
CA LEU A 134 -6.67 -4.50 9.04
C LEU A 134 -5.78 -4.93 10.22
N PRO A 135 -4.47 -4.65 10.18
CA PRO A 135 -3.56 -4.93 11.30
C PRO A 135 -3.81 -4.01 12.50
N PHE A 136 -4.21 -2.76 12.23
CA PHE A 136 -4.46 -1.73 13.24
C PHE A 136 -5.89 -1.21 13.10
N VAL A 137 -6.70 -1.46 14.13
CA VAL A 137 -8.11 -1.06 14.20
C VAL A 137 -8.39 -0.41 15.56
N GLY A 138 -9.32 0.53 15.61
CA GLY A 138 -9.72 1.23 16.84
C GLY A 138 -11.01 2.02 16.60
N ASP A 139 -11.63 2.46 17.68
CA ASP A 139 -12.92 3.16 17.65
C ASP A 139 -12.76 4.65 17.31
N SER A 140 -11.53 5.18 17.45
CA SER A 140 -11.18 6.55 17.11
C SER A 140 -9.90 6.63 16.28
N ARG A 141 -9.74 7.75 15.59
CA ARG A 141 -8.51 8.08 14.85
C ARG A 141 -7.27 7.99 15.74
N ASP A 142 -7.32 8.55 16.94
CA ASP A 142 -6.18 8.59 17.85
C ASP A 142 -5.81 7.19 18.34
N GLU A 143 -6.80 6.34 18.61
CA GLU A 143 -6.56 4.94 19.00
C GLU A 143 -5.87 4.14 17.87
N ILE A 144 -6.28 4.35 16.62
CA ILE A 144 -5.64 3.71 15.46
C ILE A 144 -4.18 4.18 15.34
N ILE A 145 -3.93 5.49 15.49
CA ILE A 145 -2.58 6.06 15.42
C ILE A 145 -1.69 5.51 16.53
N GLU A 146 -2.19 5.40 17.76
CA GLU A 146 -1.43 4.83 18.87
C GLU A 146 -1.09 3.35 18.65
N LYS A 147 -2.00 2.57 18.07
CA LYS A 147 -1.74 1.17 17.68
C LYS A 147 -0.69 1.07 16.56
N ILE A 148 -0.75 1.95 15.56
CA ILE A 148 0.26 2.05 14.49
C ILE A 148 1.64 2.38 15.07
N ARG A 149 1.72 3.40 15.94
CA ARG A 149 2.96 3.79 16.63
C ARG A 149 3.55 2.67 17.48
N ALA A 150 2.68 1.92 18.16
CA ALA A 150 3.10 0.79 18.97
C ALA A 150 3.58 -0.41 18.12
N GLY A 151 3.23 -0.48 16.83
CA GLY A 151 3.61 -1.58 15.95
C GLY A 151 3.06 -2.94 16.37
N ARG A 152 2.00 -2.97 17.19
CA ARG A 152 1.44 -4.20 17.74
C ARG A 152 0.19 -4.61 16.96
N TYR A 153 0.30 -5.71 16.22
CA TYR A 153 -0.78 -6.35 15.45
C TYR A 153 -0.79 -7.86 15.71
N ASN A 154 -1.88 -8.54 15.34
CA ASN A 154 -2.08 -9.96 15.66
C ASN A 154 -1.97 -10.85 14.42
N ILE A 155 -0.97 -11.73 14.38
CA ILE A 155 -0.80 -12.76 13.33
C ILE A 155 -1.13 -14.18 13.83
N GLN A 156 -1.97 -14.27 14.85
CA GLN A 156 -2.48 -15.51 15.43
C GLN A 156 -3.97 -15.68 15.09
N GLY A 157 -4.53 -16.83 15.46
CA GLY A 157 -5.94 -17.13 15.27
C GLY A 157 -6.28 -17.79 13.93
N ARG A 158 -7.58 -17.95 13.66
CA ARG A 158 -8.08 -18.82 12.59
C ARG A 158 -7.60 -18.42 11.19
N ARG A 159 -7.60 -17.13 10.87
CA ARG A 159 -7.20 -16.62 9.55
C ARG A 159 -5.70 -16.78 9.29
N TRP A 160 -4.88 -16.74 10.34
CA TRP A 160 -3.42 -16.89 10.27
C TRP A 160 -2.92 -18.32 10.51
N LYS A 161 -3.81 -19.25 10.87
CA LYS A 161 -3.45 -20.65 11.19
C LYS A 161 -2.80 -21.36 10.01
N CYS A 162 -3.32 -21.14 8.80
CA CYS A 162 -2.85 -21.79 7.57
C CYS A 162 -1.86 -20.92 6.79
N VAL A 163 -1.56 -19.70 7.25
CA VAL A 163 -0.57 -18.83 6.61
C VAL A 163 0.83 -19.34 6.94
N SER A 164 1.66 -19.50 5.91
CA SER A 164 3.01 -20.02 6.03
C SER A 164 3.92 -19.08 6.81
N GLN A 165 4.94 -19.63 7.47
CA GLN A 165 5.90 -18.84 8.25
C GLN A 165 6.59 -17.76 7.39
N PRO A 166 7.09 -18.05 6.17
CA PRO A 166 7.70 -17.00 5.33
C PRO A 166 6.76 -15.83 4.99
N SER A 167 5.45 -16.09 4.88
CA SER A 167 4.47 -15.01 4.66
C SER A 167 4.28 -14.15 5.91
N LYS A 168 4.33 -14.75 7.11
CA LYS A 168 4.30 -14.02 8.39
C LYS A 168 5.57 -13.20 8.61
N ASP A 169 6.72 -13.77 8.25
CA ASP A 169 8.02 -13.10 8.34
C ASP A 169 8.06 -11.88 7.42
N LEU A 170 7.55 -12.00 6.18
CA LEU A 170 7.42 -10.88 5.25
C LEU A 170 6.55 -9.75 5.81
N VAL A 171 5.37 -10.07 6.35
CA VAL A 171 4.48 -9.07 6.97
C VAL A 171 5.20 -8.39 8.14
N SER A 172 5.94 -9.15 8.94
CA SER A 172 6.64 -8.62 10.11
C SER A 172 7.86 -7.78 9.76
N GLY A 173 8.54 -8.09 8.66
CA GLY A 173 9.60 -7.26 8.10
C GLY A 173 9.09 -5.91 7.58
N LEU A 174 7.96 -5.91 6.86
CA LEU A 174 7.36 -4.70 6.28
C LEU A 174 6.70 -3.81 7.35
N LEU A 175 6.05 -4.41 8.36
CA LEU A 175 5.39 -3.71 9.47
C LEU A 175 6.34 -3.44 10.65
N HIS A 176 7.63 -3.28 10.38
CA HIS A 176 8.60 -2.83 11.38
C HIS A 176 8.54 -1.31 11.57
N THR A 177 8.40 -0.84 12.82
CA THR A 177 8.20 0.58 13.15
C THR A 177 9.43 1.44 12.88
N CYS A 178 10.63 0.90 13.10
CA CYS A 178 11.89 1.51 12.69
C CYS A 178 12.10 1.33 11.18
N GLU A 179 12.27 2.43 10.44
CA GLU A 179 12.40 2.40 8.97
C GLU A 179 13.75 1.90 8.47
N ASP A 180 14.82 2.04 9.27
CA ASP A 180 16.19 1.64 8.92
C ASP A 180 16.38 0.12 8.87
N VAL A 181 15.53 -0.61 9.59
CA VAL A 181 15.55 -2.09 9.65
C VAL A 181 14.31 -2.70 8.99
N ARG A 182 13.48 -1.88 8.33
CA ARG A 182 12.32 -2.32 7.58
C ARG A 182 12.79 -3.02 6.30
N LEU A 183 12.32 -4.27 6.15
CA LEU A 183 12.69 -5.22 5.09
C LEU A 183 12.20 -4.79 3.71
#